data_AF-A0A560DN27-F1
#
_entry.id   AF-A0A560DN27-F1
#
_cell.length_a   1.000
_cell.length_b   1.000
_cell.length_c   1.000
_cell.angle_alpha   90.00
_cell.angle_beta   90.00
_cell.angle_gamma   90.00
#
_symmetry.space_group_name_H-M   'P 1'
#
loop_
_entity.id
_entity.type
_entity.pdbx_description
1 polymer ?
#
loop_
_entity_poly.entity_id
_entity_poly.type
_entity_poly.pdbx_seq_one_letter_code
_entity_poly.pdbx_strand_id
1 'polypeptide(L)'
;MRASRVALTLGMTFGLALLAGAARAQTAAPTRDDIVGKLSHFEEAGDVDLPALKTQVMERAKARIKNDPGPVNRPPIAPDLAKLPTFNAQIQFDADTPIIQPASYQTVGRIADALVHSSLLPYTFLIVGHVESNTKTREANAILSQRRADAIRDVLVNTFKISTKRLHPIGLGEEQFLDRAKPTSAVNGQLQILTYAKIPEDAPAHPAAAPAPAAKKPAKKR
;
A
#
# COMPACT_ATOMS: atom_id res chain seq x y z
N MET A 1 41.84 -7.30 84.23
CA MET A 1 41.34 -5.96 84.54
C MET A 1 40.60 -5.41 83.32
N ARG A 2 39.35 -4.99 83.53
CA ARG A 2 38.50 -4.09 82.73
C ARG A 2 38.14 -4.44 81.27
N ALA A 3 36.86 -4.71 81.11
CA ALA A 3 36.06 -4.64 79.90
C ALA A 3 35.88 -3.20 79.39
N SER A 4 35.63 -3.06 78.08
CA SER A 4 34.56 -2.21 77.52
C SER A 4 34.36 -2.45 76.02
N ARG A 5 33.11 -2.25 75.60
CA ARG A 5 32.42 -2.68 74.37
C ARG A 5 32.67 -1.73 73.20
N VAL A 6 32.48 -2.18 71.94
CA VAL A 6 31.62 -1.56 70.90
C VAL A 6 31.31 -2.62 69.82
N ALA A 7 30.04 -2.75 69.45
CA ALA A 7 29.53 -3.56 68.35
C ALA A 7 29.41 -2.70 67.07
N LEU A 8 29.66 -3.28 65.89
CA LEU A 8 29.03 -2.80 64.65
C LEU A 8 28.99 -3.92 63.58
N THR A 9 27.79 -4.19 63.11
CA THR A 9 27.40 -5.12 62.04
C THR A 9 27.75 -4.58 60.65
N LEU A 10 28.26 -5.44 59.77
CA LEU A 10 28.29 -5.24 58.31
C LEU A 10 28.17 -6.65 57.69
N GLY A 11 27.17 -7.02 56.89
CA GLY A 11 26.49 -6.28 55.84
C GLY A 11 26.80 -6.96 54.52
N MET A 12 25.97 -7.94 54.15
CA MET A 12 26.01 -8.78 52.94
C MET A 12 25.92 -7.94 51.65
N THR A 13 26.75 -8.22 50.65
CA THR A 13 26.52 -7.79 49.26
C THR A 13 26.75 -8.93 48.28
N PHE A 14 25.63 -9.49 47.83
CA PHE A 14 25.50 -10.40 46.70
C PHE A 14 25.55 -9.55 45.41
N GLY A 15 26.57 -9.74 44.58
CA GLY A 15 26.68 -9.05 43.30
C GLY A 15 25.82 -9.73 42.24
N LEU A 16 24.63 -9.19 41.94
CA LEU A 16 23.80 -9.60 40.81
C LEU A 16 24.13 -8.70 39.60
N ALA A 17 24.89 -9.22 38.65
CA ALA A 17 25.17 -8.55 37.39
C ALA A 17 23.92 -8.59 36.49
N LEU A 18 23.24 -7.47 36.34
CA LEU A 18 22.17 -7.26 35.36
C LEU A 18 22.79 -7.09 33.97
N LEU A 19 22.72 -8.13 33.15
CA LEU A 19 22.90 -8.03 31.69
C LEU A 19 21.66 -7.35 31.10
N ALA A 20 21.74 -6.04 30.88
CA ALA A 20 20.75 -5.29 30.12
C ALA A 20 20.81 -5.71 28.64
N GLY A 21 19.93 -6.63 28.24
CA GLY A 21 19.68 -6.93 26.84
C GLY A 21 19.07 -5.72 26.14
N ALA A 22 19.75 -5.19 25.13
CA ALA A 22 19.18 -4.19 24.23
C ALA A 22 17.97 -4.81 23.52
N ALA A 23 16.78 -4.43 23.96
CA ALA A 23 15.54 -4.73 23.25
C ALA A 23 15.60 -4.05 21.88
N ARG A 24 15.95 -4.82 20.84
CA ARG A 24 15.68 -4.39 19.47
C ARG A 24 14.16 -4.27 19.34
N ALA A 25 13.67 -3.05 19.14
CA ALA A 25 12.30 -2.82 18.70
C ALA A 25 12.14 -3.50 17.33
N GLN A 26 11.74 -4.77 17.33
CA GLN A 26 11.23 -5.43 16.15
C GLN A 26 9.89 -4.74 15.86
N THR A 27 9.87 -3.83 14.89
CA THR A 27 8.62 -3.38 14.28
C THR A 27 7.96 -4.63 13.70
N ALA A 28 7.01 -5.20 14.43
CA ALA A 28 6.28 -6.39 14.02
C ALA A 28 5.58 -6.10 12.69
N ALA A 29 5.51 -7.12 11.83
CA ALA A 29 4.72 -7.04 10.61
C ALA A 29 3.26 -6.69 10.98
N PRO A 30 2.57 -5.87 10.16
CA PRO A 30 1.18 -5.50 10.40
C PRO A 30 0.30 -6.76 10.48
N THR A 31 -0.68 -6.75 11.38
CA THR A 31 -1.65 -7.84 11.42
C THR A 31 -2.68 -7.68 10.31
N ARG A 32 -3.37 -8.76 9.96
CA ARG A 32 -4.47 -8.73 8.98
C ARG A 32 -5.58 -7.78 9.44
N ASP A 33 -5.98 -7.86 10.70
CA ASP A 33 -7.12 -7.11 11.22
C ASP A 33 -6.81 -5.61 11.29
N ASP A 34 -5.55 -5.23 11.54
CA ASP A 34 -5.12 -3.82 11.45
C ASP A 34 -5.29 -3.26 10.03
N ILE A 35 -4.95 -4.07 9.01
CA ILE A 35 -5.09 -3.68 7.60
C ILE A 35 -6.57 -3.58 7.25
N VAL A 36 -7.39 -4.56 7.65
CA VAL A 36 -8.83 -4.56 7.40
C VAL A 36 -9.49 -3.34 8.03
N GLY A 37 -9.21 -3.05 9.30
CA GLY A 37 -9.74 -1.90 10.01
C GLY A 37 -9.48 -0.61 9.24
N LYS A 38 -8.22 -0.36 8.85
CA LYS A 38 -7.81 0.84 8.10
C LYS A 38 -8.48 0.97 6.73
N LEU A 39 -8.72 -0.14 6.04
CA LEU A 39 -9.28 -0.13 4.67
C LEU A 39 -10.81 -0.14 4.63
N SER A 40 -11.47 -0.56 5.72
CA SER A 40 -12.93 -0.74 5.77
C SER A 40 -13.74 0.55 5.96
N HIS A 41 -13.10 1.68 6.28
CA HIS A 41 -13.75 2.97 6.52
C HIS A 41 -14.06 3.73 5.21
N PHE A 42 -14.54 3.02 4.19
CA PHE A 42 -14.86 3.61 2.90
C PHE A 42 -16.21 4.32 2.93
N GLU A 43 -16.19 5.66 2.84
CA GLU A 43 -17.39 6.50 2.82
C GLU A 43 -17.80 6.90 1.39
N GLU A 44 -16.84 7.29 0.55
CA GLU A 44 -17.11 7.78 -0.81
C GLU A 44 -16.04 7.32 -1.80
N ALA A 45 -16.45 7.01 -3.03
CA ALA A 45 -15.52 6.68 -4.11
C ALA A 45 -14.80 7.94 -4.58
N GLY A 46 -13.47 7.88 -4.65
CA GLY A 46 -12.71 8.95 -5.28
C GLY A 46 -13.00 8.96 -6.78
N ASP A 47 -13.36 10.10 -7.34
CA ASP A 47 -13.43 10.29 -8.79
C ASP A 47 -12.02 10.54 -9.34
N VAL A 48 -11.20 9.49 -9.43
CA VAL A 48 -9.81 9.60 -9.90
C VAL A 48 -9.64 8.84 -11.20
N ASP A 49 -9.54 9.56 -12.31
CA ASP A 49 -9.15 8.98 -13.60
C ASP A 49 -7.68 8.51 -13.54
N LEU A 50 -7.49 7.21 -13.28
CA LEU A 50 -6.17 6.61 -13.12
C LEU A 50 -5.30 6.71 -14.40
N PRO A 51 -5.84 6.44 -15.62
CA PRO A 51 -5.11 6.74 -16.87
C PRO A 51 -4.65 8.19 -16.99
N ALA A 52 -5.53 9.16 -16.70
CA ALA A 52 -5.18 10.58 -16.75
C ALA A 52 -4.11 10.93 -15.71
N LEU A 53 -4.25 10.41 -14.48
CA LEU A 53 -3.30 10.62 -13.41
C LEU A 53 -1.91 10.06 -13.76
N LYS A 54 -1.84 8.85 -14.33
CA LYS A 54 -0.58 8.26 -14.79
C LYS A 54 0.09 9.13 -15.86
N THR A 55 -0.68 9.68 -16.79
CA THR A 55 -0.18 10.59 -17.82
C THR A 55 0.34 11.88 -17.19
N GLN A 56 -0.42 12.47 -16.26
CA GLN A 56 -0.04 13.68 -15.55
C GLN A 56 1.25 13.50 -14.73
N VAL A 57 1.42 12.36 -14.05
CA VAL A 57 2.65 12.03 -13.32
C VAL A 57 3.85 12.07 -14.28
N MET A 58 3.73 11.42 -15.44
CA MET A 58 4.84 11.36 -16.38
C MET A 58 5.17 12.70 -17.02
N GLU A 59 4.15 13.47 -17.41
CA GLU A 59 4.35 14.82 -17.96
C GLU A 59 5.03 15.74 -16.94
N ARG A 60 4.57 15.70 -15.69
CA ARG A 60 5.15 16.50 -14.62
C ARG A 60 6.58 16.08 -14.27
N ALA A 61 6.86 14.78 -14.28
CA ALA A 61 8.18 14.24 -13.99
C ALA A 61 9.21 14.54 -15.11
N LYS A 62 8.75 14.68 -16.36
CA LYS A 62 9.56 15.08 -17.53
C LYS A 62 9.81 16.58 -17.61
N ALA A 63 8.90 17.40 -17.09
CA ALA A 63 8.99 18.86 -17.15
C ALA A 63 10.33 19.35 -16.53
N ARG A 64 11.25 19.79 -17.38
CA ARG A 64 12.56 20.27 -16.95
C ARG A 64 12.45 21.63 -16.27
N ILE A 65 13.06 21.65 -15.10
CA ILE A 65 13.04 22.67 -14.07
C ILE A 65 13.93 23.82 -14.48
N LYS A 66 13.38 24.88 -15.09
CA LYS A 66 13.97 26.22 -14.96
C LYS A 66 13.35 26.98 -13.77
N ASN A 67 12.12 26.63 -13.38
CA ASN A 67 11.32 27.22 -12.28
C ASN A 67 10.55 26.16 -11.47
N ASP A 68 11.14 25.01 -11.14
CA ASP A 68 10.47 24.04 -10.24
C ASP A 68 10.48 24.63 -8.83
N PRO A 69 9.31 24.76 -8.19
CA PRO A 69 9.23 25.18 -6.79
C PRO A 69 9.95 24.21 -5.83
N GLY A 70 10.37 23.04 -6.32
CA GLY A 70 11.11 22.02 -5.60
C GLY A 70 10.19 21.00 -4.92
N PRO A 71 10.76 19.87 -4.43
CA PRO A 71 10.02 18.76 -3.80
C PRO A 71 9.00 19.18 -2.74
N VAL A 72 9.33 20.19 -1.92
CA VAL A 72 8.52 20.61 -0.77
C VAL A 72 7.33 21.48 -1.19
N ASN A 73 7.55 22.43 -2.11
CA ASN A 73 6.55 23.44 -2.46
C ASN A 73 5.62 23.00 -3.62
N ARG A 74 5.85 21.82 -4.18
CA ARG A 74 5.05 21.27 -5.26
C ARG A 74 3.63 20.90 -4.77
N PRO A 75 2.55 21.38 -5.42
CA PRO A 75 1.20 20.94 -5.05
C PRO A 75 1.02 19.43 -5.32
N PRO A 76 0.25 18.71 -4.49
CA PRO A 76 0.02 17.28 -4.67
C PRO A 76 -0.63 17.02 -6.04
N ILE A 77 -0.20 15.96 -6.71
CA ILE A 77 -0.74 15.60 -8.02
C ILE A 77 -2.12 14.96 -7.92
N ALA A 78 -2.38 14.25 -6.83
CA ALA A 78 -3.63 13.56 -6.57
C ALA A 78 -4.07 13.82 -5.11
N PRO A 79 -4.62 15.03 -4.83
CA PRO A 79 -5.08 15.38 -3.49
C PRO A 79 -6.23 14.50 -3.00
N ASP A 80 -7.05 13.99 -3.92
CA ASP A 80 -8.21 13.16 -3.57
C ASP A 80 -7.84 11.79 -3.02
N LEU A 81 -6.64 11.28 -3.34
CA LEU A 81 -6.13 10.04 -2.74
C LEU A 81 -5.94 10.16 -1.23
N ALA A 82 -5.65 11.36 -0.72
CA ALA A 82 -5.46 11.58 0.72
C ALA A 82 -6.77 11.45 1.53
N LYS A 83 -7.92 11.47 0.86
CA LYS A 83 -9.25 11.31 1.49
C LYS A 83 -9.66 9.85 1.58
N LEU A 84 -9.00 8.95 0.84
CA LEU A 84 -9.38 7.55 0.78
C LEU A 84 -8.84 6.77 1.98
N PRO A 85 -9.53 5.71 2.43
CA PRO A 85 -9.03 4.81 3.46
C PRO A 85 -7.71 4.21 3.02
N THR A 86 -6.67 4.39 3.82
CA THR A 86 -5.29 4.11 3.41
C THR A 86 -4.54 3.28 4.43
N PHE A 87 -3.78 2.31 3.93
CA PHE A 87 -2.79 1.56 4.69
C PHE A 87 -1.40 1.75 4.06
N ASN A 88 -0.46 2.29 4.85
CA ASN A 88 0.94 2.40 4.43
C ASN A 88 1.68 1.10 4.76
N ALA A 89 2.21 0.45 3.73
CA ALA A 89 2.98 -0.78 3.83
C ALA A 89 4.47 -0.51 3.63
N GLN A 90 5.28 -0.94 4.58
CA GLN A 90 6.73 -1.00 4.40
C GLN A 90 7.08 -2.25 3.58
N ILE A 91 7.36 -2.06 2.30
CA ILE A 91 7.84 -3.10 1.39
C ILE A 91 9.26 -2.76 0.97
N GLN A 92 10.18 -3.70 1.18
CA GLN A 92 11.57 -3.59 0.77
C GLN A 92 11.75 -4.22 -0.60
N PHE A 93 12.46 -3.50 -1.47
CA PHE A 93 12.82 -3.93 -2.81
C PHE A 93 14.34 -3.91 -2.95
N ASP A 94 14.87 -4.73 -3.85
CA ASP A 94 16.28 -4.61 -4.21
C ASP A 94 16.55 -3.23 -4.83
N ALA A 95 17.76 -2.72 -4.57
CA ALA A 95 18.16 -1.38 -4.96
C ALA A 95 17.84 -1.12 -6.43
N ASP A 96 17.05 -0.08 -6.69
CA ASP A 96 16.70 0.37 -8.03
C ASP A 96 15.93 -0.63 -8.91
N THR A 97 15.37 -1.67 -8.31
CA THR A 97 14.57 -2.67 -9.02
C THR A 97 13.16 -2.76 -8.46
N PRO A 98 12.24 -3.41 -9.19
CA PRO A 98 10.94 -3.81 -8.67
C PRO A 98 10.96 -5.19 -7.98
N ILE A 99 12.12 -5.79 -7.72
CA ILE A 99 12.23 -7.12 -7.10
C ILE A 99 11.97 -6.98 -5.60
N ILE A 100 10.96 -7.67 -5.09
CA ILE A 100 10.57 -7.65 -3.67
C ILE A 100 11.54 -8.52 -2.88
N GLN A 101 12.04 -7.99 -1.76
CA GLN A 101 12.95 -8.74 -0.90
C GLN A 101 12.21 -9.80 -0.06
N PRO A 102 12.85 -10.93 0.27
CA PRO A 102 12.23 -12.01 1.03
C PRO A 102 11.61 -11.56 2.36
N ALA A 103 12.25 -10.61 3.04
CA ALA A 103 11.77 -10.05 4.31
C ALA A 103 10.38 -9.39 4.19
N SER A 104 9.96 -8.98 3.00
CA SER A 104 8.67 -8.30 2.77
C SER A 104 7.54 -9.24 2.36
N TYR A 105 7.83 -10.51 2.02
CA TYR A 105 6.78 -11.45 1.60
C TYR A 105 5.74 -11.72 2.69
N GLN A 106 6.15 -11.70 3.96
CA GLN A 106 5.20 -11.80 5.07
C GLN A 106 4.18 -10.65 5.03
N THR A 107 4.64 -9.41 4.87
CA THR A 107 3.76 -8.23 4.76
C THR A 107 2.84 -8.33 3.54
N VAL A 108 3.36 -8.76 2.39
CA VAL A 108 2.56 -8.96 1.17
C VAL A 108 1.47 -10.02 1.40
N GLY A 109 1.79 -11.12 2.09
CA GLY A 109 0.81 -12.14 2.47
C GLY A 109 -0.28 -11.59 3.41
N ARG A 110 0.09 -10.74 4.38
CA ARG A 110 -0.89 -10.08 5.26
C ARG A 110 -1.81 -9.13 4.52
N ILE A 111 -1.30 -8.40 3.53
CA ILE A 111 -2.12 -7.59 2.64
C ILE A 111 -3.09 -8.50 1.89
N ALA A 112 -2.61 -9.59 1.28
CA ALA A 112 -3.47 -10.53 0.57
C ALA A 112 -4.60 -11.09 1.46
N ASP A 113 -4.28 -11.55 2.67
CA ASP A 113 -5.25 -12.05 3.66
C ASP A 113 -6.31 -11.00 4.02
N ALA A 114 -5.93 -9.72 4.07
CA ALA A 114 -6.84 -8.62 4.34
C ALA A 114 -7.75 -8.35 3.14
N LEU A 115 -7.21 -8.29 1.91
CA LEU A 115 -7.98 -7.99 0.70
C LEU A 115 -9.06 -9.04 0.35
N VAL A 116 -8.94 -10.26 0.89
CA VAL A 116 -9.95 -11.33 0.79
C VAL A 116 -10.88 -11.41 2.01
N HIS A 117 -10.72 -10.54 3.00
CA HIS A 117 -11.65 -10.43 4.13
C HIS A 117 -13.04 -10.04 3.64
N SER A 118 -14.09 -10.61 4.23
CA SER A 118 -15.50 -10.44 3.81
C SER A 118 -15.92 -8.97 3.70
N SER A 119 -15.51 -8.14 4.67
CA SER A 119 -15.76 -6.69 4.65
C SER A 119 -15.06 -5.94 3.51
N LEU A 120 -13.99 -6.50 2.93
CA LEU A 120 -13.20 -5.87 1.88
C LEU A 120 -13.51 -6.42 0.48
N LEU A 121 -14.17 -7.57 0.38
CA LEU A 121 -14.59 -8.19 -0.89
C LEU A 121 -15.34 -7.26 -1.85
N PRO A 122 -16.27 -6.39 -1.42
CA PRO A 122 -17.02 -5.56 -2.36
C PRO A 122 -16.22 -4.37 -2.91
N TYR A 123 -14.95 -4.19 -2.53
CA TYR A 123 -14.16 -3.03 -2.94
C TYR A 123 -13.00 -3.37 -3.90
N THR A 124 -12.56 -2.33 -4.60
CA THR A 124 -11.33 -2.26 -5.40
C THR A 124 -10.28 -1.44 -4.66
N PHE A 125 -9.01 -1.73 -4.95
CA PHE A 125 -7.86 -1.13 -4.28
C PHE A 125 -6.92 -0.48 -5.28
N LEU A 126 -6.40 0.68 -4.86
CA LEU A 126 -5.30 1.35 -5.52
C LEU A 126 -4.00 1.01 -4.78
N ILE A 127 -3.02 0.52 -5.52
CA ILE A 127 -1.67 0.23 -5.05
C ILE A 127 -0.79 1.39 -5.51
N VAL A 128 -0.44 2.28 -4.59
CA VAL A 128 0.31 3.50 -4.90
C VAL A 128 1.78 3.31 -4.51
N GLY A 129 2.66 3.41 -5.50
CA GLY A 129 4.10 3.39 -5.32
C GLY A 129 4.66 4.80 -5.16
N HIS A 130 5.46 5.00 -4.12
CA HIS A 130 6.25 6.20 -3.89
C HIS A 130 7.75 5.87 -3.91
N VAL A 131 8.57 6.89 -4.11
CA VAL A 131 10.04 6.79 -4.04
C VAL A 131 10.54 8.04 -3.32
N GLU A 132 11.47 7.89 -2.37
CA GLU A 132 12.12 9.04 -1.75
C GLU A 132 12.95 9.83 -2.76
N SER A 133 13.08 11.14 -2.52
CA SER A 133 13.93 11.99 -3.36
C SER A 133 15.39 11.56 -3.25
N ASN A 134 16.02 11.34 -4.40
CA ASN A 134 17.40 10.87 -4.50
C ASN A 134 18.12 11.54 -5.69
N THR A 135 19.33 11.08 -6.02
CA THR A 135 20.15 11.67 -7.09
C THR A 135 19.63 11.42 -8.51
N LYS A 136 18.58 10.60 -8.67
CA LYS A 136 18.01 10.25 -9.98
C LYS A 136 17.05 11.31 -10.48
N THR A 137 16.70 11.20 -11.76
CA THR A 137 15.67 12.04 -12.35
C THR A 137 14.29 11.66 -11.81
N ARG A 138 13.41 12.66 -11.71
CA ARG A 138 12.00 12.46 -11.33
C ARG A 138 11.30 11.46 -12.25
N GLU A 139 11.60 11.52 -13.55
CA GLU A 139 11.10 10.57 -14.54
C GLU A 139 11.51 9.12 -14.20
N ALA A 140 12.78 8.89 -13.86
CA ALA A 140 13.25 7.57 -13.47
C ALA A 140 12.56 7.08 -12.19
N ASN A 141 12.35 7.96 -11.21
CA ASN A 141 11.67 7.61 -9.96
C ASN A 141 10.16 7.38 -10.14
N ALA A 142 9.49 8.11 -11.04
CA ALA A 142 8.12 7.83 -11.45
C ALA A 142 8.00 6.44 -12.09
N ILE A 143 8.87 6.11 -13.05
CA ILE A 143 8.89 4.79 -13.69
C ILE A 143 9.18 3.68 -12.67
N LEU A 144 10.17 3.85 -11.80
CA LEU A 144 10.52 2.86 -10.77
C LEU A 144 9.35 2.61 -9.82
N SER A 145 8.69 3.67 -9.35
CA SER A 145 7.54 3.57 -8.46
C SER A 145 6.37 2.81 -9.10
N GLN A 146 6.12 3.03 -10.39
CA GLN A 146 5.10 2.31 -11.14
C GLN A 146 5.44 0.82 -11.23
N ARG A 147 6.69 0.48 -11.60
CA ARG A 147 7.12 -0.92 -11.70
C ARG A 147 7.05 -1.66 -10.36
N ARG A 148 7.28 -0.97 -9.25
CA ARG A 148 7.12 -1.52 -7.89
C ARG A 148 5.65 -1.77 -7.54
N ALA A 149 4.76 -0.83 -7.87
CA ALA A 149 3.32 -1.02 -7.71
C ALA A 149 2.81 -2.20 -8.56
N ASP A 150 3.27 -2.30 -9.80
CA ASP A 150 2.95 -3.40 -10.73
C ASP A 150 3.44 -4.75 -10.16
N ALA A 151 4.67 -4.82 -9.63
CA ALA A 151 5.21 -6.04 -9.05
C ALA A 151 4.38 -6.55 -7.86
N ILE A 152 3.90 -5.64 -6.99
CA ILE A 152 3.02 -6.01 -5.88
C ILE A 152 1.69 -6.54 -6.39
N ARG A 153 1.06 -5.85 -7.35
CA ARG A 153 -0.15 -6.35 -8.01
C ARG A 153 0.08 -7.74 -8.57
N ASP A 154 1.17 -7.95 -9.31
CA ASP A 154 1.44 -9.21 -9.98
C ASP A 154 1.63 -10.35 -8.97
N VAL A 155 2.28 -10.11 -7.82
CA VAL A 155 2.34 -11.11 -6.74
C VAL A 155 0.95 -11.40 -6.17
N LEU A 156 0.15 -10.37 -5.89
CA LEU A 156 -1.22 -10.53 -5.37
C LEU A 156 -2.13 -11.30 -6.34
N VAL A 157 -1.99 -11.07 -7.64
CA VAL A 157 -2.75 -11.77 -8.68
C VAL A 157 -2.24 -13.20 -8.89
N ASN A 158 -0.93 -13.37 -9.10
CA ASN A 158 -0.38 -14.64 -9.54
C ASN A 158 -0.28 -15.65 -8.39
N THR A 159 0.14 -15.20 -7.21
CA THR A 159 0.34 -16.07 -6.04
C THR A 159 -0.94 -16.21 -5.23
N PHE A 160 -1.61 -15.10 -4.94
CA PHE A 160 -2.78 -15.08 -4.04
C PHE A 160 -4.13 -15.09 -4.77
N LYS A 161 -4.12 -15.12 -6.11
CA LYS A 161 -5.32 -15.24 -6.96
C LYS A 161 -6.35 -14.12 -6.75
N ILE A 162 -5.88 -12.93 -6.36
CA ILE A 162 -6.75 -11.77 -6.27
C ILE A 162 -7.10 -11.30 -7.69
N SER A 163 -8.37 -11.01 -7.93
CA SER A 163 -8.86 -10.56 -9.24
C SER A 163 -8.13 -9.30 -9.72
N THR A 164 -7.67 -9.31 -10.97
CA THR A 164 -7.03 -8.15 -11.61
C THR A 164 -7.94 -6.92 -11.69
N LYS A 165 -9.26 -7.12 -11.71
CA LYS A 165 -10.25 -6.03 -11.70
C LYS A 165 -10.33 -5.30 -10.35
N ARG A 166 -9.81 -5.91 -9.28
CA ARG A 166 -9.81 -5.32 -7.92
C ARG A 166 -8.54 -4.55 -7.60
N LEU A 167 -7.50 -4.65 -8.42
CA LEU A 167 -6.18 -4.10 -8.12
C LEU A 167 -5.70 -3.17 -9.22
N HIS A 168 -5.57 -1.89 -8.88
CA HIS A 168 -5.10 -0.85 -9.78
C HIS A 168 -3.74 -0.34 -9.30
N PRO A 169 -2.65 -0.54 -10.05
CA PRO A 169 -1.33 -0.07 -9.65
C PRO A 169 -1.06 1.32 -10.23
N ILE A 170 -0.50 2.22 -9.42
CA ILE A 170 -0.06 3.53 -9.89
C ILE A 170 1.23 3.95 -9.19
N GLY A 171 2.21 4.41 -9.98
CA GLY A 171 3.43 5.02 -9.46
C GLY A 171 3.32 6.53 -9.45
N LEU A 172 3.48 7.17 -8.29
CA LEU A 172 3.55 8.63 -8.18
C LEU A 172 4.99 9.13 -8.08
N GLY A 173 5.96 8.24 -7.82
CA GLY A 173 7.37 8.60 -7.66
C GLY A 173 7.55 9.70 -6.63
N GLU A 174 8.23 10.77 -7.06
CA GLU A 174 8.46 11.99 -6.27
C GLU A 174 7.39 13.08 -6.50
N GLU A 175 6.33 12.80 -7.25
CA GLU A 175 5.28 13.80 -7.54
C GLU A 175 4.31 13.99 -6.37
N GLN A 176 4.31 13.05 -5.41
CA GLN A 176 3.55 13.14 -4.18
C GLN A 176 4.26 12.35 -3.07
N PHE A 177 4.91 13.08 -2.15
CA PHE A 177 5.52 12.51 -0.97
C PHE A 177 4.51 12.24 0.14
N LEU A 178 4.78 11.22 0.95
CA LEU A 178 4.04 10.92 2.18
C LEU A 178 4.43 11.90 3.29
N ASP A 179 5.72 12.18 3.43
CA ASP A 179 6.27 13.27 4.23
C ASP A 179 6.93 14.29 3.29
N ARG A 180 6.14 15.33 2.94
CA ARG A 180 6.58 16.44 2.10
C ARG A 180 7.66 17.31 2.74
N ALA A 181 7.71 17.38 4.07
CA ALA A 181 8.69 18.20 4.78
C ALA A 181 10.09 17.56 4.74
N LYS A 182 10.16 16.24 4.53
CA LYS A 182 11.41 15.48 4.44
C LYS A 182 11.44 14.61 3.19
N PRO A 183 11.67 15.18 1.99
CA PRO A 183 11.64 14.45 0.72
C PRO A 183 12.53 13.20 0.66
N THR A 184 13.66 13.19 1.38
CA THR A 184 14.63 12.09 1.44
C THR A 184 14.33 11.03 2.51
N SER A 185 13.23 11.18 3.26
CA SER A 185 12.85 10.25 4.32
C SER A 185 12.45 8.88 3.76
N ALA A 186 12.85 7.79 4.44
CA ALA A 186 12.46 6.43 4.07
C ALA A 186 10.93 6.20 4.05
N VAL A 187 10.17 7.03 4.76
CA VAL A 187 8.69 7.01 4.70
C VAL A 187 8.22 7.25 3.27
N ASN A 188 8.91 8.07 2.48
CA ASN A 188 8.56 8.35 1.10
C ASN A 188 8.85 7.21 0.12
N GLY A 189 9.56 6.16 0.55
CA GLY A 189 9.75 4.93 -0.21
C GLY A 189 8.68 3.86 0.07
N GLN A 190 7.68 4.16 0.91
CA GLN A 190 6.62 3.21 1.27
C GLN A 190 5.60 3.04 0.15
N LEU A 191 4.91 1.91 0.19
CA LEU A 191 3.76 1.62 -0.65
C LEU A 191 2.49 2.01 0.10
N GLN A 192 1.48 2.57 -0.59
CA GLN A 192 0.15 2.74 -0.02
C GLN A 192 -0.84 1.80 -0.68
N ILE A 193 -1.73 1.21 0.13
CA ILE A 193 -2.91 0.49 -0.33
C ILE A 193 -4.12 1.34 0.05
N LEU A 194 -4.93 1.72 -0.92
CA LEU A 194 -6.12 2.55 -0.70
C LEU A 194 -7.36 1.84 -1.18
N THR A 195 -8.47 1.98 -0.46
CA THR A 195 -9.79 1.54 -0.94
C THR A 195 -10.34 2.62 -1.87
N TYR A 196 -10.50 2.30 -3.16
CA TYR A 196 -10.75 3.31 -4.21
C TYR A 196 -12.21 3.36 -4.66
N ALA A 197 -12.83 2.20 -4.90
CA ALA A 197 -14.22 2.14 -5.32
C ALA A 197 -14.89 0.86 -4.84
N LYS A 198 -16.24 0.83 -4.87
CA LYS A 198 -16.98 -0.42 -4.81
C LYS A 198 -16.91 -1.11 -6.17
N ILE A 199 -16.74 -2.43 -6.20
CA ILE A 199 -16.85 -3.21 -7.43
C ILE A 199 -18.26 -2.98 -7.97
N PRO A 200 -18.43 -2.59 -9.25
CA PRO A 200 -19.73 -2.58 -9.87
C PRO A 200 -20.33 -3.97 -9.71
N GLU A 201 -21.45 -4.06 -9.01
CA GLU A 201 -22.19 -5.31 -8.91
C GLU A 201 -22.58 -5.67 -10.35
N ASP A 202 -21.89 -6.65 -10.96
CA ASP A 202 -22.34 -7.23 -12.21
C ASP A 202 -23.75 -7.71 -11.90
N ALA A 203 -24.76 -6.97 -12.40
CA ALA A 203 -26.15 -7.37 -12.29
C ALA A 203 -26.20 -8.85 -12.69
N PRO A 204 -26.81 -9.73 -11.88
CA PRO A 204 -26.81 -11.15 -12.18
C PRO A 204 -27.27 -11.29 -13.63
N ALA A 205 -26.48 -12.00 -14.44
CA ALA A 205 -26.87 -12.33 -15.78
C ALA A 205 -28.26 -12.95 -15.70
N HIS A 206 -29.30 -12.16 -15.98
CA HIS A 206 -30.60 -12.71 -16.23
C HIS A 206 -30.36 -13.72 -17.34
N PRO A 207 -30.67 -15.01 -17.14
CA PRO A 207 -30.53 -15.98 -18.21
C PRO A 207 -31.31 -15.40 -19.38
N ALA A 208 -30.61 -15.18 -20.50
CA ALA A 208 -31.22 -14.71 -21.73
C ALA A 208 -32.49 -15.54 -21.92
N ALA A 209 -33.64 -14.87 -21.92
CA ALA A 209 -34.91 -15.52 -22.13
C ALA A 209 -34.75 -16.41 -23.38
N ALA A 210 -34.98 -17.71 -23.20
CA ALA A 210 -34.90 -18.66 -24.30
C ALA A 210 -35.74 -18.12 -25.47
N PRO A 211 -35.22 -18.09 -26.70
CA PRO A 211 -35.99 -17.61 -27.83
C PRO A 211 -37.30 -18.42 -27.91
N ALA A 212 -38.43 -17.72 -27.91
CA ALA A 212 -39.74 -18.32 -28.02
C ALA A 212 -39.81 -19.24 -29.25
N PRO A 213 -40.45 -20.41 -29.17
CA PRO A 213 -40.53 -21.33 -30.29
C PRO A 213 -41.24 -20.67 -31.47
N ALA A 214 -40.59 -20.69 -32.64
CA ALA A 214 -41.10 -20.10 -33.87
C ALA A 214 -42.48 -20.70 -34.24
N ALA A 215 -43.49 -19.83 -34.29
CA ALA A 215 -44.82 -20.20 -34.77
C ALA A 215 -44.74 -20.60 -36.25
N LYS A 216 -45.10 -21.85 -36.56
CA LYS A 216 -45.27 -22.34 -37.93
C LYS A 216 -46.41 -21.57 -38.61
N LYS A 217 -46.10 -20.84 -39.69
CA LYS A 217 -47.11 -20.24 -40.57
C LYS A 217 -47.96 -21.33 -41.24
N PRO A 218 -49.29 -21.22 -41.27
CA PRO A 218 -50.12 -22.18 -41.99
C PRO A 218 -49.99 -21.98 -43.52
N ALA A 219 -49.86 -23.09 -44.24
CA ALA A 219 -49.87 -23.15 -45.69
C ALA A 219 -51.22 -22.67 -46.23
N LYS A 220 -51.19 -21.66 -47.11
CA LYS A 220 -52.38 -21.18 -47.83
C LYS A 220 -52.71 -22.19 -48.93
N LYS A 221 -53.86 -22.86 -48.80
CA LYS A 221 -54.51 -23.63 -49.88
C LYS A 221 -55.36 -22.69 -50.72
N ARG A 222 -55.35 -22.98 -52.02
CA ARG A 222 -56.13 -22.43 -53.15
C ARG A 222 -55.49 -21.27 -53.90
#